data_AF-A0A6G0YPD2-F1
#
_entry.id   AF-A0A6G0YPD2-F1
#
_cell.length_a   1.000
_cell.length_b   1.000
_cell.length_c   1.000
_cell.angle_alpha   90.00
_cell.angle_beta   90.00
_cell.angle_gamma   90.00
#
_symmetry.space_group_name_H-M   'P 1'
#
loop_
_entity.id
_entity.type
_entity.pdbx_description
1 polymer ?
#
loop_
_entity_poly.entity_id
_entity_poly.type
_entity_poly.pdbx_seq_one_letter_code
_entity_poly.pdbx_strand_id
1 'polypeptide(L)'
;MLYFVYKFKMNKINLTNITNNEIFTYSTILIKGFVDIHDESNIILKHYSNNGKQLAESRWAVNKNKFKIIIELKIGDNMLVFKIANEILHTKLVYKQRVTNYTVCPVYVICADHDGRFQAPVDHDNSVQNACTKITLCSKLIQMLTAEKMYEKGFGKKTFQIEKECRIIKSSLTRRTVFNMHPEKLWEYIARELTNGQNSKTRKYLAFLSCTYWDGQNLHGHVALGGGGLALFGTGCLYTWPSKLEEVLPCFMNMAKVDTGSLLDDSCFRGNFGGCFSTTLGSVWHELGHTFDLGHSKYGIMGRGFDNVHLIFTLDNKNIAQEIKPANKGYIICIENYSNTINMKDDMSNNNNTNGNDAIDEYDSKHIICWSMGCASILSFHKWFNDFKEENNNENTIDYVAKRNLLTSRNGLRVVQLRREDGLVMHSWEFVKNNNKRTFILPVQLANNGITIIAEDSCGNILKHLL
;
A
#
# COMPACT_ATOMS: atom_id res chain seq x y z
N MET A 1 5.69 44.28 43.33
CA MET A 1 5.99 42.86 42.99
C MET A 1 5.25 42.53 41.70
N LEU A 2 5.90 42.70 40.54
CA LEU A 2 5.32 42.43 39.23
C LEU A 2 5.35 40.92 38.98
N TYR A 3 4.17 40.29 38.92
CA TYR A 3 4.03 38.90 38.48
C TYR A 3 4.21 38.84 36.96
N PHE A 4 5.40 38.45 36.51
CA PHE A 4 5.62 37.98 35.14
C PHE A 4 4.94 36.62 34.99
N VAL A 5 3.71 36.62 34.44
CA VAL A 5 3.10 35.40 33.91
C VAL A 5 3.84 35.07 32.62
N TYR A 6 4.75 34.09 32.66
CA TYR A 6 5.28 33.45 31.47
C TYR A 6 4.12 32.79 30.73
N LYS A 7 3.49 33.50 29.79
CA LYS A 7 2.70 32.87 28.73
C LYS A 7 3.69 32.04 27.92
N PHE A 8 3.71 30.73 28.12
CA PHE A 8 4.28 29.81 27.14
C PHE A 8 3.66 30.15 25.79
N LYS A 9 4.49 30.66 24.87
CA LYS A 9 4.06 30.91 23.49
C LYS A 9 3.81 29.53 22.88
N MET A 10 2.57 29.07 22.90
CA MET A 10 2.17 27.86 22.19
C MET A 10 2.56 28.04 20.72
N ASN A 11 3.31 27.09 20.16
CA ASN A 11 3.64 27.11 18.74
C ASN A 11 2.32 27.01 17.98
N LYS A 12 2.05 28.00 17.12
CA LYS A 12 0.82 28.02 16.31
C LYS A 12 0.84 27.06 15.14
N ILE A 13 1.99 26.46 14.83
CA ILE A 13 2.14 25.37 13.86
C ILE A 13 2.70 24.17 14.62
N ASN A 14 1.99 23.05 14.58
CA ASN A 14 2.39 21.82 15.23
C ASN A 14 2.42 20.67 14.22
N LEU A 15 3.55 19.97 14.16
CA LEU A 15 3.75 18.80 13.31
C LEU A 15 3.48 17.54 14.14
N THR A 16 2.70 16.59 13.61
CA THR A 16 2.21 15.44 14.40
C THR A 16 2.91 14.14 14.08
N ASN A 17 3.50 14.02 12.88
CA ASN A 17 4.15 12.79 12.44
C ASN A 17 5.62 12.98 12.07
N ILE A 18 6.20 14.17 12.29
CA ILE A 18 7.64 14.42 12.08
C ILE A 18 8.24 15.21 13.25
N THR A 19 9.53 14.99 13.48
CA THR A 19 10.33 15.71 14.49
C THR A 19 11.57 16.35 13.87
N ASN A 20 12.11 17.37 14.53
CA ASN A 20 13.31 18.05 14.04
C ASN A 20 14.53 17.12 14.07
N ASN A 21 15.34 17.16 13.01
CA ASN A 21 16.45 16.25 12.71
C ASN A 21 16.07 14.78 12.50
N GLU A 22 14.80 14.48 12.28
CA GLU A 22 14.37 13.10 12.00
C GLU A 22 15.00 12.55 10.71
N ILE A 23 15.40 11.28 10.76
CA ILE A 23 16.03 10.58 9.65
C ILE A 23 15.00 9.71 8.94
N PHE A 24 14.87 9.89 7.64
CA PHE A 24 14.05 9.09 6.75
C PHE A 24 14.94 8.19 5.88
N THR A 25 14.45 6.98 5.59
CA THR A 25 15.11 6.03 4.68
C THR A 25 14.48 5.99 3.28
N TYR A 26 13.50 6.85 3.03
CA TYR A 26 12.75 6.99 1.80
C TYR A 26 12.54 8.49 1.49
N SER A 27 12.36 8.84 0.21
CA SER A 27 12.40 10.24 -0.24
C SER A 27 11.05 10.93 -0.18
N THR A 28 9.96 10.27 -0.59
CA THR A 28 8.62 10.87 -0.58
C THR A 28 7.99 10.75 0.80
N ILE A 29 7.64 11.85 1.44
CA ILE A 29 7.06 11.84 2.80
C ILE A 29 5.74 12.59 2.87
N LEU A 30 4.86 12.13 3.75
CA LEU A 30 3.63 12.82 4.14
C LEU A 30 3.88 13.52 5.48
N ILE A 31 3.63 14.82 5.53
CA ILE A 31 3.72 15.64 6.73
C ILE A 31 2.31 16.00 7.15
N LYS A 32 1.98 15.74 8.42
CA LYS A 32 0.70 16.06 9.04
C LYS A 32 0.93 17.08 10.14
N GLY A 33 -0.02 17.99 10.29
CA GLY A 33 0.04 18.96 11.36
C GLY A 33 -1.27 19.67 11.59
N PHE A 34 -1.26 20.53 12.61
CA PHE A 34 -2.36 21.44 12.90
C PHE A 34 -1.86 22.85 13.13
N VAL A 35 -2.75 23.81 12.92
CA VAL A 35 -2.50 25.23 13.16
C VAL A 35 -3.49 25.79 14.17
N ASP A 36 -3.02 26.67 15.04
CA ASP A 36 -3.84 27.37 16.04
C ASP A 36 -4.16 28.80 15.57
N ILE A 37 -4.70 28.90 14.35
CA ILE A 37 -5.09 30.14 13.67
C ILE A 37 -6.41 29.89 12.96
N HIS A 38 -7.40 30.76 13.19
CA HIS A 38 -8.78 30.54 12.72
C HIS A 38 -9.14 31.20 11.39
N ASP A 39 -8.25 32.04 10.82
CA ASP A 39 -8.59 32.88 9.65
C ASP A 39 -7.75 32.61 8.38
N GLU A 40 -6.69 31.79 8.46
CA GLU A 40 -5.83 31.49 7.30
C GLU A 40 -6.18 30.14 6.68
N SER A 41 -6.44 30.16 5.37
CA SER A 41 -6.85 28.97 4.63
C SER A 41 -5.69 28.13 4.09
N ASN A 42 -4.46 28.67 4.08
CA ASN A 42 -3.32 28.00 3.47
C ASN A 42 -2.03 28.13 4.26
N ILE A 43 -1.29 27.02 4.31
CA ILE A 43 0.09 26.97 4.80
C ILE A 43 1.06 26.93 3.62
N ILE A 44 2.10 27.75 3.68
CA ILE A 44 3.18 27.78 2.69
C ILE A 44 4.33 26.93 3.22
N LEU A 45 4.84 26.02 2.38
CA LEU A 45 6.06 25.29 2.66
C LEU A 45 7.15 25.69 1.68
N LYS A 46 8.27 26.19 2.21
CA LYS A 46 9.52 26.36 1.47
C LYS A 46 10.48 25.24 1.83
N HIS A 47 11.05 24.60 0.81
CA HIS A 47 12.00 23.51 0.95
C HIS A 47 13.36 23.93 0.43
N TYR A 48 14.38 23.80 1.28
CA TYR A 48 15.76 24.13 0.98
C TYR A 48 16.63 22.88 1.09
N SER A 49 17.64 22.81 0.23
CA SER A 49 18.68 21.78 0.27
C SER A 49 19.74 22.07 1.34
N ASN A 50 20.67 21.13 1.51
CA ASN A 50 21.79 21.20 2.44
C ASN A 50 22.67 22.45 2.28
N ASN A 51 22.78 23.01 1.07
CA ASN A 51 23.60 24.19 0.76
C ASN A 51 22.80 25.51 0.81
N GLY A 52 21.55 25.48 1.28
CA GLY A 52 20.69 26.66 1.38
C GLY A 52 19.97 27.04 0.07
N LYS A 53 20.18 26.31 -1.05
CA LYS A 53 19.40 26.54 -2.27
C LYS A 53 17.94 26.15 -2.05
N GLN A 54 17.02 27.07 -2.35
CA GLN A 54 15.59 26.81 -2.38
C GLN A 54 15.27 25.82 -3.52
N LEU A 55 14.73 24.66 -3.15
CA LEU A 55 14.37 23.58 -4.06
C LEU A 55 12.94 23.74 -4.57
N ALA A 56 12.01 24.11 -3.69
CA ALA A 56 10.60 24.26 -4.02
C ALA A 56 9.89 25.21 -3.04
N GLU A 57 8.77 25.76 -3.49
CA GLU A 57 7.78 26.45 -2.68
C GLU A 57 6.39 25.92 -3.06
N SER A 58 5.56 25.60 -2.07
CA SER A 58 4.22 25.04 -2.29
C SER A 58 3.21 25.60 -1.30
N ARG A 59 1.94 25.61 -1.68
CA ARG A 59 0.81 26.10 -0.87
C ARG A 59 -0.18 24.96 -0.64
N TRP A 60 -0.63 24.80 0.60
CA TRP A 60 -1.48 23.69 1.00
C TRP A 60 -2.65 24.17 1.83
N ALA A 61 -3.83 23.64 1.55
CA ALA A 61 -5.04 23.99 2.26
C ALA A 61 -4.97 23.54 3.73
N VAL A 62 -5.44 24.41 4.61
CA VAL A 62 -5.75 24.12 6.00
C VAL A 62 -7.26 23.94 6.10
N ASN A 63 -7.70 22.80 6.64
CA ASN A 63 -9.11 22.53 6.88
C ASN A 63 -9.32 22.04 8.31
N LYS A 64 -10.27 22.65 9.04
CA LYS A 64 -10.52 22.39 10.46
C LYS A 64 -9.22 22.36 11.27
N ASN A 65 -8.40 23.39 11.08
CA ASN A 65 -7.09 23.56 11.72
C ASN A 65 -6.06 22.48 11.38
N LYS A 66 -6.30 21.60 10.41
CA LYS A 66 -5.37 20.52 10.01
C LYS A 66 -4.82 20.75 8.61
N PHE A 67 -3.61 20.30 8.38
CA PHE A 67 -3.00 20.26 7.06
C PHE A 67 -2.27 18.94 6.80
N LYS A 68 -2.13 18.61 5.52
CA LYS A 68 -1.39 17.46 5.01
C LYS A 68 -0.54 17.94 3.83
N ILE A 69 0.74 17.60 3.83
CA ILE A 69 1.72 18.05 2.83
C ILE A 69 2.52 16.86 2.34
N ILE A 70 2.69 16.72 1.03
CA ILE A 70 3.58 15.70 0.43
C ILE A 70 4.81 16.41 -0.12
N ILE A 71 6.00 15.91 0.21
CA ILE A 71 7.26 16.41 -0.36
C ILE A 71 8.20 15.29 -0.78
N GLU A 72 9.11 15.59 -1.70
CA GLU A 72 10.24 14.75 -2.08
C GLU A 72 11.53 15.29 -1.44
N LEU A 73 12.10 14.56 -0.49
CA LEU A 73 13.38 14.88 0.13
C LEU A 73 14.55 14.62 -0.84
N LYS A 74 15.60 15.43 -0.74
CA LYS A 74 16.91 15.18 -1.38
C LYS A 74 17.84 14.47 -0.41
N ILE A 75 18.76 13.66 -0.94
CA ILE A 75 19.74 12.95 -0.11
C ILE A 75 20.49 13.96 0.78
N GLY A 76 20.63 13.65 2.07
CA GLY A 76 21.23 14.51 3.06
C GLY A 76 20.21 15.43 3.75
N ASP A 77 20.64 16.65 4.06
CA ASP A 77 19.86 17.61 4.84
C ASP A 77 18.81 18.34 4.00
N ASN A 78 17.60 18.44 4.54
CA ASN A 78 16.47 19.15 3.97
C ASN A 78 15.92 20.11 5.02
N MET A 79 16.01 21.41 4.75
CA MET A 79 15.44 22.44 5.62
C MET A 79 14.05 22.82 5.14
N LEU A 80 13.07 22.68 6.01
CA LEU A 80 11.67 22.99 5.76
C LEU A 80 11.27 24.23 6.56
N VAL A 81 10.64 25.18 5.88
CA VAL A 81 10.13 26.41 6.49
C VAL A 81 8.64 26.48 6.22
N PHE A 82 7.85 26.23 7.26
CA PHE A 82 6.40 26.34 7.23
C PHE A 82 6.01 27.77 7.61
N LYS A 83 5.16 28.40 6.82
CA LYS A 83 4.66 29.75 7.06
C LYS A 83 3.15 29.80 6.95
N ILE A 84 2.50 30.41 7.94
CA ILE A 84 1.07 30.74 7.91
C ILE A 84 0.87 32.08 8.64
N ALA A 85 0.21 33.05 8.01
CA ALA A 85 0.22 34.45 8.44
C ALA A 85 1.64 34.94 8.82
N ASN A 86 1.83 35.31 10.09
CA ASN A 86 3.09 35.80 10.66
C ASN A 86 3.89 34.73 11.41
N GLU A 87 3.41 33.49 11.43
CA GLU A 87 4.05 32.39 12.13
C GLU A 87 4.95 31.61 11.18
N ILE A 88 6.14 31.27 11.68
CA ILE A 88 7.15 30.53 10.94
C ILE A 88 7.66 29.40 11.81
N LEU A 89 7.66 28.19 11.27
CA LEU A 89 8.26 27.02 11.90
C LEU A 89 9.37 26.48 10.99
N HIS A 90 10.56 26.35 11.57
CA HIS A 90 11.70 25.71 10.92
C HIS A 90 11.81 24.25 11.37
N THR A 91 12.07 23.35 10.44
CA THR A 91 12.30 21.93 10.73
C THR A 91 13.32 21.39 9.75
N LYS A 92 14.34 20.71 10.26
CA LYS A 92 15.32 20.00 9.45
C LYS A 92 14.96 18.52 9.42
N LEU A 93 14.94 17.92 8.23
CA LEU A 93 14.82 16.48 8.03
C LEU A 93 16.06 15.96 7.31
N VAL A 94 16.42 14.69 7.54
CA VAL A 94 17.59 14.07 6.90
C VAL A 94 17.13 12.85 6.11
N TYR A 95 17.39 12.81 4.81
CA TYR A 95 17.14 11.62 4.02
C TYR A 95 18.44 10.84 3.81
N LYS A 96 18.50 9.61 4.34
CA LYS A 96 19.58 8.66 4.13
C LYS A 96 19.00 7.40 3.51
N GLN A 97 19.24 7.19 2.22
CA GLN A 97 18.78 5.98 1.54
C GLN A 97 19.32 4.73 2.26
N ARG A 98 18.44 3.74 2.47
CA ARG A 98 18.82 2.48 3.12
C ARG A 98 19.80 1.71 2.23
N VAL A 99 20.86 1.19 2.83
CA VAL A 99 21.82 0.30 2.14
C VAL A 99 21.34 -1.14 2.31
N THR A 100 20.79 -1.71 1.25
CA THR A 100 20.22 -3.07 1.27
C THR A 100 20.24 -3.70 -0.11
N ASN A 101 20.33 -5.02 -0.17
CA ASN A 101 20.11 -5.80 -1.39
C ASN A 101 18.60 -6.07 -1.63
N TYR A 102 17.77 -5.92 -0.59
CA TYR A 102 16.35 -6.23 -0.65
C TYR A 102 15.54 -5.07 -1.21
N THR A 103 15.16 -5.16 -2.50
CA THR A 103 14.48 -4.10 -3.24
C THR A 103 13.14 -4.55 -3.84
N VAL A 104 12.28 -3.57 -4.12
CA VAL A 104 11.13 -3.69 -5.00
C VAL A 104 11.43 -2.96 -6.30
N CYS A 105 11.32 -3.67 -7.41
CA CYS A 105 11.59 -3.18 -8.76
C CYS A 105 10.26 -2.92 -9.49
N PRO A 106 9.92 -1.66 -9.77
CA PRO A 106 8.78 -1.35 -10.64
C PRO A 106 9.09 -1.75 -12.08
N VAL A 107 8.14 -2.36 -12.77
CA VAL A 107 8.31 -2.87 -14.14
C VAL A 107 7.09 -2.56 -15.01
N TYR A 108 7.34 -2.18 -16.25
CA TYR A 108 6.35 -2.05 -17.31
C TYR A 108 6.59 -3.11 -18.39
N VAL A 109 5.63 -4.01 -18.55
CA VAL A 109 5.73 -5.19 -19.42
C VAL A 109 4.96 -4.93 -20.71
N ILE A 110 5.65 -4.97 -21.84
CA ILE A 110 5.10 -4.74 -23.17
C ILE A 110 5.00 -6.08 -23.91
N CYS A 111 3.80 -6.40 -24.39
CA CYS A 111 3.59 -7.61 -25.21
C CYS A 111 4.29 -7.50 -26.58
N ALA A 112 4.63 -8.63 -27.17
CA ALA A 112 5.40 -8.71 -28.41
C ALA A 112 4.77 -7.95 -29.59
N ASP A 113 3.43 -7.93 -29.67
CA ASP A 113 2.62 -7.31 -30.71
C ASP A 113 1.95 -6.00 -30.25
N HIS A 114 2.47 -5.35 -29.20
CA HIS A 114 1.94 -4.11 -28.64
C HIS A 114 2.97 -2.97 -28.70
N ASP A 115 2.51 -1.75 -29.00
CA ASP A 115 3.36 -0.56 -29.07
C ASP A 115 3.75 -0.01 -27.69
N GLY A 116 3.15 -0.57 -26.63
CA GLY A 116 3.41 -0.20 -25.24
C GLY A 116 2.61 1.01 -24.75
N ARG A 117 1.70 1.57 -25.54
CA ARG A 117 0.83 2.65 -25.07
C ARG A 117 -0.32 2.10 -24.23
N PHE A 118 -0.49 2.59 -23.01
CA PHE A 118 -1.65 2.19 -22.20
C PHE A 118 -2.93 2.89 -22.69
N GLN A 119 -4.10 2.37 -22.33
CA GLN A 119 -5.37 3.02 -22.68
C GLN A 119 -5.56 4.32 -21.89
N ALA A 120 -5.90 5.40 -22.59
CA ALA A 120 -6.14 6.72 -22.00
C ALA A 120 -7.10 7.55 -22.88
N PRO A 121 -7.65 8.67 -22.37
CA PRO A 121 -8.40 9.64 -23.19
C PRO A 121 -7.57 10.18 -24.38
N VAL A 122 -8.26 10.67 -25.42
CA VAL A 122 -7.67 11.09 -26.73
C VAL A 122 -6.54 12.13 -26.61
N ASP A 123 -6.58 12.99 -25.59
CA ASP A 123 -5.58 14.06 -25.37
C ASP A 123 -4.60 13.78 -24.22
N HIS A 124 -4.62 12.57 -23.66
CA HIS A 124 -3.74 12.20 -22.56
C HIS A 124 -2.47 11.51 -23.08
N ASP A 125 -1.32 11.90 -22.56
CA ASP A 125 -0.07 11.20 -22.85
C ASP A 125 -0.15 9.76 -22.32
N ASN A 126 -0.18 8.80 -23.24
CA ASN A 126 -0.23 7.38 -22.93
C ASN A 126 1.05 6.62 -23.31
N SER A 127 2.16 7.35 -23.49
CA SER A 127 3.44 6.77 -23.84
C SER A 127 3.99 5.82 -22.77
N VAL A 128 4.88 4.93 -23.20
CA VAL A 128 5.68 4.06 -22.32
C VAL A 128 6.43 4.87 -21.26
N GLN A 129 6.96 6.04 -21.64
CA GLN A 129 7.68 6.92 -20.72
C GLN A 129 6.75 7.45 -19.63
N ASN A 130 5.54 7.90 -19.99
CA ASN A 130 4.59 8.39 -19.01
C ASN A 130 4.10 7.26 -18.09
N ALA A 131 3.89 6.06 -18.63
CA ALA A 131 3.56 4.88 -17.82
C ALA A 131 4.63 4.64 -16.74
N CYS A 132 5.90 4.61 -17.14
CA CYS A 132 7.04 4.44 -16.23
C CYS A 132 7.12 5.56 -15.18
N THR A 133 6.88 6.81 -15.57
CA THR A 133 6.83 7.96 -14.66
C THR A 133 5.72 7.79 -13.60
N LYS A 134 4.49 7.48 -14.03
CA LYS A 134 3.34 7.26 -13.14
C LYS A 134 3.58 6.10 -12.18
N ILE A 135 4.08 4.97 -12.69
CA ILE A 135 4.41 3.77 -11.90
C ILE A 135 5.50 4.09 -10.87
N THR A 136 6.56 4.78 -11.26
CA THR A 136 7.66 5.14 -10.35
C THR A 136 7.17 6.04 -9.23
N LEU A 137 6.39 7.09 -9.55
CA LEU A 137 5.83 8.00 -8.56
C LEU A 137 4.90 7.26 -7.59
N CYS A 138 3.95 6.49 -8.11
CA CYS A 138 2.97 5.79 -7.28
C CYS A 138 3.58 4.65 -6.46
N SER A 139 4.68 4.04 -6.94
CA SER A 139 5.49 3.12 -6.14
C SER A 139 6.06 3.83 -4.91
N LYS A 140 6.64 5.04 -5.07
CA LYS A 140 7.10 5.85 -3.94
C LYS A 140 5.97 6.28 -3.00
N LEU A 141 4.79 6.57 -3.53
CA LEU A 141 3.61 6.83 -2.69
C LEU A 141 3.27 5.60 -1.84
N ILE A 142 3.27 4.40 -2.40
CA ILE A 142 3.04 3.17 -1.64
C ILE A 142 4.14 2.95 -0.57
N GLN A 143 5.40 3.26 -0.88
CA GLN A 143 6.50 3.25 0.09
C GLN A 143 6.21 4.15 1.29
N MET A 144 5.79 5.38 1.01
CA MET A 144 5.43 6.40 1.99
C MET A 144 4.22 5.98 2.82
N LEU A 145 3.15 5.51 2.16
CA LEU A 145 1.92 5.05 2.79
C LEU A 145 2.19 3.88 3.74
N THR A 146 3.05 2.95 3.33
CA THR A 146 3.49 1.84 4.16
C THR A 146 4.18 2.34 5.43
N ALA A 147 5.15 3.26 5.30
CA ALA A 147 5.85 3.83 6.45
C ALA A 147 4.89 4.57 7.41
N GLU A 148 3.95 5.35 6.86
CA GLU A 148 2.98 6.10 7.65
C GLU A 148 2.05 5.16 8.42
N LYS A 149 1.53 4.10 7.78
CA LYS A 149 0.64 3.14 8.45
C LYS A 149 1.36 2.22 9.42
N MET A 150 2.64 1.96 9.22
CA MET A 150 3.49 1.30 10.22
C MET A 150 3.74 2.21 11.44
N TYR A 151 3.97 3.51 11.22
CA TYR A 151 4.15 4.49 12.28
C TYR A 151 2.87 4.67 13.12
N GLU A 152 1.71 4.80 12.49
CA GLU A 152 0.40 4.88 13.16
C GLU A 152 0.10 3.63 14.01
N LYS A 153 0.67 2.46 13.65
CA LYS A 153 0.56 1.21 14.43
C LYS A 153 1.63 1.03 15.51
N GLY A 154 2.57 1.97 15.64
CA GLY A 154 3.59 1.95 16.68
C GLY A 154 4.86 1.15 16.32
N PHE A 155 5.06 0.79 15.05
CA PHE A 155 6.26 0.08 14.58
C PHE A 155 7.36 1.00 14.03
N GLY A 156 7.16 2.32 14.15
CA GLY A 156 8.02 3.32 13.53
C GLY A 156 7.81 3.42 12.01
N LYS A 157 8.57 4.30 11.35
CA LYS A 157 8.45 4.59 9.91
C LYS A 157 9.15 3.55 9.03
N LYS A 158 8.90 2.26 9.28
CA LYS A 158 9.51 1.15 8.53
C LYS A 158 8.82 0.96 7.19
N THR A 159 9.62 0.78 6.15
CA THR A 159 9.14 0.50 4.79
C THR A 159 10.19 -0.25 3.98
N PHE A 160 9.81 -0.70 2.79
CA PHE A 160 10.68 -1.38 1.84
C PHE A 160 11.50 -0.39 1.01
N GLN A 161 12.55 -0.85 0.34
CA GLN A 161 13.36 -0.03 -0.57
C GLN A 161 12.85 -0.20 -2.00
N ILE A 162 12.56 0.91 -2.67
CA ILE A 162 12.16 0.91 -4.09
C ILE A 162 13.35 1.28 -4.96
N GLU A 163 13.46 0.62 -6.12
CA GLU A 163 14.44 0.97 -7.15
C GLU A 163 14.08 2.30 -7.84
N LYS A 164 15.08 3.05 -8.28
CA LYS A 164 14.88 4.44 -8.72
C LYS A 164 13.99 4.60 -9.95
N GLU A 165 14.02 3.63 -10.86
CA GLU A 165 13.39 3.72 -12.18
C GLU A 165 12.53 2.49 -12.46
N CYS A 166 11.39 2.71 -13.11
CA CYS A 166 10.59 1.65 -13.69
C CYS A 166 11.33 1.02 -14.87
N ARG A 167 11.51 -0.31 -14.85
CA ARG A 167 12.16 -1.04 -15.95
C ARG A 167 11.15 -1.39 -17.02
N ILE A 168 11.56 -1.28 -18.28
CA ILE A 168 10.73 -1.72 -19.41
C ILE A 168 11.20 -3.12 -19.82
N ILE A 169 10.27 -4.06 -19.96
CA ILE A 169 10.54 -5.41 -20.45
C ILE A 169 9.61 -5.71 -21.60
N LYS A 170 10.15 -6.33 -22.64
CA LYS A 170 9.36 -6.88 -23.74
C LYS A 170 9.13 -8.36 -23.47
N SER A 171 7.87 -8.72 -23.25
CA SER A 171 7.44 -10.10 -23.13
C SER A 171 7.35 -10.73 -24.51
N SER A 172 7.60 -12.04 -24.57
CA SER A 172 7.36 -12.84 -25.77
C SER A 172 5.88 -13.15 -25.99
N LEU A 173 5.00 -12.89 -25.01
CA LEU A 173 3.57 -13.08 -25.14
C LEU A 173 2.94 -12.05 -26.10
N THR A 174 1.99 -12.49 -26.92
CA THR A 174 1.12 -11.61 -27.70
C THR A 174 -0.09 -11.19 -26.87
N ARG A 175 -0.75 -10.08 -27.23
CA ARG A 175 -2.00 -9.62 -26.63
C ARG A 175 -3.07 -10.70 -26.67
N ARG A 176 -3.24 -11.36 -27.82
CA ARG A 176 -4.20 -12.46 -27.96
C ARG A 176 -3.91 -13.57 -26.95
N THR A 177 -2.64 -13.93 -26.74
CA THR A 177 -2.27 -14.93 -25.75
C THR A 177 -2.60 -14.45 -24.34
N VAL A 178 -2.23 -13.21 -23.99
CA VAL A 178 -2.53 -12.61 -22.68
C VAL A 178 -4.04 -12.59 -22.40
N PHE A 179 -4.86 -12.20 -23.39
CA PHE A 179 -6.31 -12.05 -23.23
C PHE A 179 -7.03 -13.39 -23.01
N ASN A 180 -6.45 -14.50 -23.46
CA ASN A 180 -7.03 -15.85 -23.33
C ASN A 180 -6.36 -16.69 -22.24
N MET A 181 -5.36 -16.16 -21.53
CA MET A 181 -4.63 -16.90 -20.50
C MET A 181 -5.28 -16.71 -19.13
N HIS A 182 -5.36 -17.79 -18.34
CA HIS A 182 -5.78 -17.71 -16.94
C HIS A 182 -4.83 -16.79 -16.15
N PRO A 183 -5.33 -15.90 -15.26
CA PRO A 183 -4.49 -14.92 -14.55
C PRO A 183 -3.29 -15.52 -13.81
N GLU A 184 -3.45 -16.66 -13.15
CA GLU A 184 -2.35 -17.34 -12.44
C GLU A 184 -1.26 -17.84 -13.39
N LYS A 185 -1.65 -18.35 -14.57
CA LYS A 185 -0.68 -18.80 -15.58
C LYS A 185 0.06 -17.64 -16.21
N LEU A 186 -0.62 -16.52 -16.40
CA LEU A 186 0.00 -15.27 -16.84
C LEU A 186 0.99 -14.76 -15.79
N TRP A 187 0.61 -14.76 -14.52
CA TRP A 187 1.48 -14.40 -13.40
C TRP A 187 2.73 -15.30 -13.35
N GLU A 188 2.57 -16.62 -13.43
CA GLU A 188 3.69 -17.58 -13.45
C GLU A 188 4.63 -17.32 -14.62
N TYR A 189 4.08 -17.04 -15.81
CA TYR A 189 4.86 -16.80 -17.01
C TYR A 189 5.69 -15.52 -16.89
N ILE A 190 5.05 -14.40 -16.52
CA ILE A 190 5.73 -13.12 -16.35
C ILE A 190 6.76 -13.19 -15.22
N ALA A 191 6.48 -13.91 -14.12
CA ALA A 191 7.44 -14.14 -13.06
C ALA A 191 8.71 -14.83 -13.57
N ARG A 192 8.58 -15.83 -14.45
CA ARG A 192 9.74 -16.52 -15.07
C ARG A 192 10.52 -15.60 -16.00
N GLU A 193 9.85 -14.77 -16.80
CA GLU A 193 10.54 -13.80 -17.67
C GLU A 193 11.31 -12.74 -16.85
N LEU A 194 10.69 -12.18 -15.80
CA LEU A 194 11.32 -11.16 -14.94
C LEU A 194 12.57 -11.65 -14.21
N THR A 195 12.61 -12.95 -13.94
CA THR A 195 13.66 -13.61 -13.19
C THR A 195 14.69 -14.29 -14.10
N ASN A 196 14.53 -14.23 -15.42
CA ASN A 196 15.27 -15.07 -16.38
C ASN A 196 15.28 -16.56 -15.95
N GLY A 197 14.17 -17.01 -15.35
CA GLY A 197 14.03 -18.36 -14.79
C GLY A 197 14.74 -18.63 -13.47
N GLN A 198 15.37 -17.63 -12.82
CA GLN A 198 16.07 -17.79 -11.55
C GLN A 198 15.39 -17.02 -10.41
N ASN A 199 14.89 -17.73 -9.39
CA ASN A 199 14.26 -17.10 -8.22
C ASN A 199 15.15 -16.01 -7.61
N SER A 200 14.70 -14.76 -7.71
CA SER A 200 15.39 -13.65 -7.04
C SER A 200 15.13 -13.74 -5.54
N LYS A 201 16.19 -13.98 -4.77
CA LYS A 201 16.10 -14.02 -3.30
C LYS A 201 16.00 -12.63 -2.67
N THR A 202 16.33 -11.57 -3.41
CA THR A 202 16.47 -10.20 -2.88
C THR A 202 15.65 -9.16 -3.63
N ARG A 203 15.11 -9.47 -4.80
CA ARG A 203 14.23 -8.54 -5.53
C ARG A 203 12.80 -9.06 -5.57
N LYS A 204 11.87 -8.16 -5.29
CA LYS A 204 10.45 -8.33 -5.59
C LYS A 204 10.09 -7.39 -6.75
N TYR A 205 9.12 -7.77 -7.54
CA TYR A 205 8.72 -7.04 -8.74
C TYR A 205 7.30 -6.51 -8.59
N LEU A 206 7.12 -5.25 -8.96
CA LEU A 206 5.81 -4.62 -9.10
C LEU A 206 5.62 -4.33 -10.58
N ALA A 207 4.94 -5.22 -11.30
CA ALA A 207 4.86 -5.21 -12.76
C ALA A 207 3.47 -4.80 -13.27
N PHE A 208 3.45 -4.08 -14.39
CA PHE A 208 2.23 -3.62 -15.06
C PHE A 208 2.21 -4.05 -16.52
N LEU A 209 1.13 -4.71 -16.96
CA LEU A 209 0.93 -5.13 -18.35
C LEU A 209 0.41 -3.98 -19.19
N SER A 210 1.15 -3.60 -20.23
CA SER A 210 0.79 -2.46 -21.10
C SER A 210 -0.53 -2.64 -21.86
N CYS A 211 -0.94 -3.89 -22.09
CA CYS A 211 -2.00 -4.24 -23.03
C CYS A 211 -3.40 -4.35 -22.41
N THR A 212 -3.57 -3.96 -21.15
CA THR A 212 -4.92 -3.94 -20.55
C THR A 212 -5.81 -2.99 -21.32
N TYR A 213 -6.97 -3.47 -21.76
CA TYR A 213 -7.85 -2.75 -22.67
C TYR A 213 -9.32 -2.97 -22.33
N TRP A 214 -10.07 -1.88 -22.29
CA TRP A 214 -11.52 -1.85 -22.13
C TRP A 214 -12.16 -1.50 -23.47
N ASP A 215 -13.06 -2.36 -23.96
CA ASP A 215 -13.71 -2.17 -25.27
C ASP A 215 -15.09 -1.48 -25.18
N GLY A 216 -15.49 -1.02 -23.99
CA GLY A 216 -16.84 -0.51 -23.70
C GLY A 216 -17.76 -1.53 -23.05
N GLN A 217 -17.39 -2.82 -23.09
CA GLN A 217 -18.20 -3.93 -22.57
C GLN A 217 -17.40 -4.94 -21.75
N ASN A 218 -16.20 -5.29 -22.21
CA ASN A 218 -15.34 -6.32 -21.64
C ASN A 218 -13.95 -5.76 -21.34
N LEU A 219 -13.38 -6.25 -20.24
CA LEU A 219 -12.01 -5.94 -19.85
C LEU A 219 -11.08 -7.06 -20.32
N HIS A 220 -10.07 -6.68 -21.09
CA HIS A 220 -9.08 -7.58 -21.67
C HIS A 220 -7.72 -7.39 -21.02
N GLY A 221 -6.99 -8.48 -20.80
CA GLY A 221 -5.60 -8.45 -20.32
C GLY A 221 -5.42 -7.73 -18.98
N HIS A 222 -6.46 -7.73 -18.14
CA HIS A 222 -6.38 -7.26 -16.77
C HIS A 222 -5.98 -8.41 -15.83
N VAL A 223 -5.20 -8.06 -14.82
CA VAL A 223 -4.75 -8.94 -13.75
C VAL A 223 -4.51 -8.08 -12.52
N ALA A 224 -4.74 -8.66 -11.35
CA ALA A 224 -4.35 -8.12 -10.05
C ALA A 224 -4.01 -9.34 -9.21
N LEU A 225 -2.72 -9.70 -9.17
CA LEU A 225 -2.24 -10.89 -8.48
C LEU A 225 -0.88 -10.63 -7.83
N GLY A 226 -0.79 -10.91 -6.55
CA GLY A 226 0.39 -10.75 -5.71
C GLY A 226 0.74 -12.04 -4.98
N GLY A 227 2.03 -12.33 -4.92
CA GLY A 227 2.54 -13.47 -4.17
C GLY A 227 4.02 -13.65 -4.42
N GLY A 228 4.70 -14.42 -3.55
CA GLY A 228 6.12 -14.74 -3.70
C GLY A 228 6.99 -13.51 -4.00
N GLY A 229 7.47 -13.40 -5.24
CA GLY A 229 8.31 -12.30 -5.71
C GLY A 229 7.65 -11.29 -6.66
N LEU A 230 6.36 -11.41 -6.98
CA LEU A 230 5.71 -10.59 -8.03
C LEU A 230 4.31 -10.12 -7.61
N ALA A 231 4.07 -8.82 -7.73
CA ALA A 231 2.74 -8.22 -7.85
C ALA A 231 2.54 -7.79 -9.30
N LEU A 232 1.58 -8.40 -10.00
CA LEU A 232 1.29 -8.17 -11.41
C LEU A 232 -0.07 -7.48 -11.57
N PHE A 233 -0.07 -6.38 -12.33
CA PHE A 233 -1.25 -5.54 -12.54
C PHE A 233 -1.54 -5.22 -14.00
N GLY A 234 -2.81 -5.02 -14.30
CA GLY A 234 -3.25 -4.36 -15.53
C GLY A 234 -3.16 -2.83 -15.44
N THR A 235 -3.05 -2.17 -16.60
CA THR A 235 -2.93 -0.70 -16.70
C THR A 235 -4.27 0.02 -16.90
N GLY A 236 -5.39 -0.65 -16.70
CA GLY A 236 -6.73 -0.18 -17.10
C GLY A 236 -7.12 1.21 -16.58
N CYS A 237 -6.65 1.60 -15.39
CA CYS A 237 -6.90 2.94 -14.83
C CYS A 237 -5.65 3.82 -14.69
N LEU A 238 -4.53 3.45 -15.33
CA LEU A 238 -3.27 4.21 -15.26
C LEU A 238 -3.45 5.64 -15.79
N TYR A 239 -4.44 5.89 -16.64
CA TYR A 239 -4.81 7.23 -17.13
C TYR A 239 -5.22 8.22 -16.02
N THR A 240 -5.61 7.72 -14.84
CA THR A 240 -6.00 8.55 -13.68
C THR A 240 -4.84 8.87 -12.74
N TRP A 241 -3.73 8.15 -12.86
CA TRP A 241 -2.59 8.27 -11.95
C TRP A 241 -1.79 9.56 -12.22
N PRO A 242 -1.24 10.21 -11.19
CA PRO A 242 -0.40 11.39 -11.34
C PRO A 242 0.95 11.03 -11.97
N SER A 243 1.50 11.95 -12.77
CA SER A 243 2.86 11.86 -13.32
C SER A 243 3.86 12.70 -12.54
N LYS A 244 3.39 13.67 -11.75
CA LYS A 244 4.21 14.54 -10.90
C LYS A 244 3.68 14.59 -9.47
N LEU A 245 4.54 14.94 -8.51
CA LEU A 245 4.17 14.92 -7.10
C LEU A 245 3.07 15.95 -6.77
N GLU A 246 3.12 17.11 -7.41
CA GLU A 246 2.12 18.18 -7.28
C GLU A 246 0.73 17.78 -7.82
N GLU A 247 0.66 16.77 -8.69
CA GLU A 247 -0.60 16.27 -9.27
C GLU A 247 -1.31 15.27 -8.35
N VAL A 248 -0.65 14.75 -7.30
CA VAL A 248 -1.19 13.67 -6.44
C VAL A 248 -2.53 14.07 -5.80
N LEU A 249 -2.59 15.23 -5.16
CA LEU A 249 -3.84 15.72 -4.56
C LEU A 249 -4.91 16.07 -5.60
N PRO A 250 -4.60 16.85 -6.66
CA PRO A 250 -5.54 17.09 -7.76
C PRO A 250 -6.12 15.80 -8.36
N CYS A 251 -5.31 14.76 -8.58
CA CYS A 251 -5.78 13.47 -9.07
C CYS A 251 -6.77 12.80 -8.10
N PHE A 252 -6.47 12.76 -6.79
CA PHE A 252 -7.42 12.20 -5.82
C PHE A 252 -8.73 12.97 -5.71
N MET A 253 -8.71 14.28 -5.96
CA MET A 253 -9.90 15.14 -5.92
C MET A 253 -10.57 15.31 -7.29
N ASN A 254 -10.12 14.59 -8.32
CA ASN A 254 -10.65 14.74 -9.67
C ASN A 254 -12.02 14.05 -9.80
N MET A 255 -13.08 14.86 -9.76
CA MET A 255 -14.47 14.40 -9.87
C MET A 255 -14.96 14.21 -11.32
N ALA A 256 -14.09 14.35 -12.32
CA ALA A 256 -14.44 14.07 -13.71
C ALA A 256 -14.99 12.65 -13.85
N LYS A 257 -16.14 12.52 -14.52
CA LYS A 257 -16.80 11.22 -14.74
C LYS A 257 -15.99 10.37 -15.71
N VAL A 258 -15.96 9.07 -15.44
CA VAL A 258 -15.37 8.09 -16.37
C VAL A 258 -16.36 7.86 -17.50
N ASP A 259 -15.90 8.02 -18.75
CA ASP A 259 -16.66 7.58 -19.92
C ASP A 259 -16.52 6.05 -20.04
N THR A 260 -17.48 5.33 -19.48
CA THR A 260 -17.49 3.86 -19.46
C THR A 260 -17.69 3.25 -20.85
N GLY A 261 -18.03 4.05 -21.87
CA GLY A 261 -18.03 3.59 -23.26
C GLY A 261 -16.62 3.37 -23.83
N SER A 262 -15.60 4.02 -23.25
CA SER A 262 -14.24 4.01 -23.79
C SER A 262 -13.13 3.74 -22.77
N LEU A 263 -13.41 3.84 -21.46
CA LEU A 263 -12.44 3.69 -20.38
C LEU A 263 -12.97 2.79 -19.26
N LEU A 264 -12.05 2.07 -18.60
CA LEU A 264 -12.37 1.24 -17.44
C LEU A 264 -12.68 2.10 -16.21
N ASP A 265 -13.84 1.89 -15.62
CA ASP A 265 -14.20 2.42 -14.30
C ASP A 265 -13.94 1.38 -13.20
N ASP A 266 -12.76 1.45 -12.56
CA ASP A 266 -12.44 0.71 -11.33
C ASP A 266 -12.45 1.64 -10.12
N SER A 267 -13.48 2.49 -10.02
CA SER A 267 -13.57 3.50 -8.95
C SER A 267 -14.25 3.02 -7.68
N CYS A 268 -14.62 1.73 -7.57
CA CYS A 268 -15.46 1.22 -6.49
C CYS A 268 -16.75 2.05 -6.32
N PHE A 269 -17.53 2.13 -7.40
CA PHE A 269 -18.85 2.81 -7.47
C PHE A 269 -18.84 4.35 -7.40
N ARG A 270 -17.69 5.00 -7.39
CA ARG A 270 -17.59 6.48 -7.35
C ARG A 270 -17.80 7.14 -8.72
N GLY A 271 -17.58 6.39 -9.79
CA GLY A 271 -17.78 6.80 -11.18
C GLY A 271 -16.89 7.95 -11.64
N ASN A 272 -15.73 8.16 -11.01
CA ASN A 272 -14.87 9.32 -11.29
C ASN A 272 -13.37 8.99 -11.20
N PHE A 273 -12.56 9.87 -11.79
CA PHE A 273 -11.12 9.68 -11.95
C PHE A 273 -10.39 9.54 -10.61
N GLY A 274 -10.74 10.36 -9.60
CA GLY A 274 -10.15 10.28 -8.26
C GLY A 274 -10.51 8.97 -7.55
N GLY A 275 -11.71 8.46 -7.78
CA GLY A 275 -12.14 7.15 -7.31
C GLY A 275 -11.32 6.01 -7.94
N CYS A 276 -11.12 6.02 -9.25
CA CYS A 276 -10.26 5.04 -9.95
C CYS A 276 -8.83 5.09 -9.42
N PHE A 277 -8.25 6.29 -9.26
CA PHE A 277 -6.89 6.43 -8.72
C PHE A 277 -6.80 5.88 -7.29
N SER A 278 -7.79 6.18 -6.43
CA SER A 278 -7.85 5.67 -5.06
C SER A 278 -7.89 4.14 -5.00
N THR A 279 -8.85 3.52 -5.70
CA THR A 279 -9.02 2.07 -5.70
C THR A 279 -7.78 1.39 -6.24
N THR A 280 -7.29 1.81 -7.41
CA THR A 280 -6.21 1.10 -8.09
C THR A 280 -4.85 1.28 -7.42
N LEU A 281 -4.56 2.45 -6.84
CA LEU A 281 -3.36 2.61 -6.00
C LEU A 281 -3.42 1.70 -4.76
N GLY A 282 -4.61 1.60 -4.14
CA GLY A 282 -4.83 0.72 -3.00
C GLY A 282 -4.72 -0.76 -3.36
N SER A 283 -5.31 -1.17 -4.48
CA SER A 283 -5.21 -2.54 -4.99
C SER A 283 -3.76 -2.91 -5.26
N VAL A 284 -2.98 -2.03 -5.89
CA VAL A 284 -1.53 -2.20 -6.07
C VAL A 284 -0.79 -2.38 -4.75
N TRP A 285 -1.18 -1.62 -3.73
CA TRP A 285 -0.62 -1.76 -2.39
C TRP A 285 -0.98 -3.10 -1.74
N HIS A 286 -2.21 -3.58 -1.93
CA HIS A 286 -2.69 -4.87 -1.43
C HIS A 286 -1.88 -6.05 -2.00
N GLU A 287 -1.79 -6.16 -3.32
CA GLU A 287 -1.06 -7.26 -3.97
C GLU A 287 0.44 -7.18 -3.71
N LEU A 288 1.01 -5.97 -3.61
CA LEU A 288 2.39 -5.81 -3.15
C LEU A 288 2.55 -6.33 -1.71
N GLY A 289 1.54 -6.16 -0.87
CA GLY A 289 1.44 -6.76 0.46
C GLY A 289 1.58 -8.28 0.44
N HIS A 290 0.91 -8.98 -0.49
CA HIS A 290 1.07 -10.42 -0.65
C HIS A 290 2.49 -10.85 -0.99
N THR A 291 3.25 -10.01 -1.73
CA THR A 291 4.67 -10.28 -1.96
C THR A 291 5.50 -10.21 -0.68
N PHE A 292 5.04 -9.51 0.36
CA PHE A 292 5.64 -9.51 1.70
C PHE A 292 4.99 -10.53 2.64
N ASP A 293 4.45 -11.61 2.07
CA ASP A 293 3.88 -12.74 2.78
C ASP A 293 2.65 -12.41 3.63
N LEU A 294 2.01 -11.26 3.38
CA LEU A 294 0.75 -10.90 4.03
C LEU A 294 -0.40 -11.75 3.49
N GLY A 295 -1.30 -12.17 4.38
CA GLY A 295 -2.57 -12.80 4.01
C GLY A 295 -3.71 -11.78 4.03
N HIS A 296 -4.88 -12.16 3.54
CA HIS A 296 -6.06 -11.31 3.63
C HIS A 296 -6.46 -11.08 5.09
N SER A 297 -6.99 -9.89 5.38
CA SER A 297 -7.59 -9.55 6.67
C SER A 297 -9.02 -9.05 6.49
N LYS A 298 -9.83 -9.17 7.54
CA LYS A 298 -11.25 -8.73 7.52
C LYS A 298 -11.43 -7.22 7.29
N TYR A 299 -10.41 -6.42 7.60
CA TYR A 299 -10.39 -4.97 7.47
C TYR A 299 -9.01 -4.49 6.98
N GLY A 300 -8.84 -3.19 6.76
CA GLY A 300 -7.53 -2.63 6.43
C GLY A 300 -7.12 -2.83 4.98
N ILE A 301 -5.83 -2.60 4.69
CA ILE A 301 -5.28 -2.68 3.33
C ILE A 301 -5.36 -4.10 2.76
N MET A 302 -5.13 -5.12 3.58
CA MET A 302 -5.30 -6.53 3.18
C MET A 302 -6.77 -7.01 3.23
N GLY A 303 -7.72 -6.09 3.46
CA GLY A 303 -9.17 -6.30 3.30
C GLY A 303 -9.71 -5.30 2.27
N ARG A 304 -10.87 -4.67 2.51
CA ARG A 304 -11.45 -3.64 1.59
C ARG A 304 -11.04 -2.20 1.90
N GLY A 305 -10.20 -1.97 2.91
CA GLY A 305 -9.73 -0.63 3.27
C GLY A 305 -8.90 0.03 2.16
N PHE A 306 -8.34 -0.74 1.23
CA PHE A 306 -7.56 -0.21 0.11
C PHE A 306 -8.39 0.66 -0.85
N ASP A 307 -9.71 0.48 -0.93
CA ASP A 307 -10.58 1.27 -1.80
C ASP A 307 -10.50 2.77 -1.48
N ASN A 308 -10.14 3.11 -0.25
CA ASN A 308 -10.28 4.46 0.31
C ASN A 308 -8.96 5.21 0.52
N VAL A 309 -7.87 4.76 -0.11
CA VAL A 309 -6.52 5.36 0.06
C VAL A 309 -6.50 6.90 -0.06
N HIS A 310 -7.36 7.51 -0.88
CA HIS A 310 -7.50 8.96 -0.94
C HIS A 310 -7.71 9.66 0.41
N LEU A 311 -8.38 9.03 1.40
CA LEU A 311 -8.64 9.61 2.73
C LEU A 311 -7.35 9.85 3.54
N ILE A 312 -6.26 9.17 3.19
CA ILE A 312 -4.93 9.42 3.79
C ILE A 312 -4.44 10.82 3.38
N PHE A 313 -4.79 11.25 2.17
CA PHE A 313 -4.32 12.49 1.55
C PHE A 313 -5.30 13.66 1.74
N THR A 314 -6.60 13.40 1.63
CA THR A 314 -7.63 14.45 1.70
C THR A 314 -7.95 14.85 3.14
N LEU A 315 -8.41 16.09 3.32
CA LEU A 315 -8.84 16.62 4.62
C LEU A 315 -10.36 16.69 4.76
N ASP A 316 -11.09 16.65 3.65
CA ASP A 316 -12.55 16.65 3.62
C ASP A 316 -13.08 15.32 3.08
N ASN A 317 -13.81 14.61 3.93
CA ASN A 317 -14.41 13.32 3.61
C ASN A 317 -15.83 13.46 3.06
N LYS A 318 -16.43 14.67 3.14
CA LYS A 318 -17.85 14.89 2.81
C LYS A 318 -18.15 14.87 1.31
N ASN A 319 -17.19 15.25 0.47
CA ASN A 319 -17.41 15.38 -0.98
C ASN A 319 -17.11 14.12 -1.81
N ILE A 320 -16.48 13.09 -1.21
CA ILE A 320 -16.08 11.87 -1.92
C ILE A 320 -16.94 10.67 -1.48
N ALA A 321 -17.56 10.75 -0.30
CA ALA A 321 -18.64 9.87 0.12
C ALA A 321 -19.96 10.25 -0.58
N GLN A 322 -19.98 10.32 -1.92
CA GLN A 322 -21.24 10.07 -2.60
C GLN A 322 -21.62 8.64 -2.23
N GLU A 323 -22.78 8.52 -1.57
CA GLU A 323 -23.41 7.26 -1.19
C GLU A 323 -23.11 6.22 -2.27
N ILE A 324 -22.56 5.07 -1.86
CA ILE A 324 -22.52 3.87 -2.67
C ILE A 324 -24.00 3.51 -2.93
N LYS A 325 -24.62 4.16 -3.92
CA LYS A 325 -25.96 3.83 -4.36
C LYS A 325 -25.81 2.54 -5.15
N PRO A 326 -26.52 1.45 -4.79
CA PRO A 326 -26.53 0.26 -5.62
C PRO A 326 -27.05 0.65 -6.99
N ALA A 327 -26.17 0.66 -8.00
CA ALA A 327 -26.57 0.96 -9.36
C ALA A 327 -27.36 -0.22 -9.90
N ASN A 328 -28.59 0.05 -10.37
CA ASN A 328 -29.34 -0.88 -11.20
C ASN A 328 -28.56 -1.10 -12.51
N LYS A 329 -28.07 -2.34 -12.71
CA LYS A 329 -27.51 -2.88 -13.96
C LYS A 329 -26.50 -1.97 -14.68
N GLY A 330 -25.23 -2.09 -14.31
CA GLY A 330 -24.08 -1.66 -15.10
C GLY A 330 -22.87 -2.51 -14.71
N TYR A 331 -22.18 -3.10 -15.67
CA TYR A 331 -21.11 -4.07 -15.47
C TYR A 331 -20.00 -3.53 -14.56
N ILE A 332 -19.62 -4.31 -13.55
CA ILE A 332 -18.66 -3.96 -12.50
C ILE A 332 -17.60 -5.04 -12.45
N ILE A 333 -16.34 -4.69 -12.68
CA ILE A 333 -15.19 -5.52 -12.29
C ILE A 333 -14.58 -4.85 -11.06
N CYS A 334 -15.26 -4.96 -9.93
CA CYS A 334 -14.62 -4.79 -8.63
C CYS A 334 -13.80 -6.06 -8.39
N ILE A 335 -12.62 -6.18 -9.02
CA ILE A 335 -11.67 -7.32 -8.92
C ILE A 335 -12.41 -8.64 -8.65
N GLU A 336 -12.99 -9.24 -9.70
CA GLU A 336 -13.76 -10.49 -9.63
C GLU A 336 -12.95 -11.71 -9.15
N ASN A 337 -11.68 -11.57 -8.76
CA ASN A 337 -10.97 -12.61 -8.04
C ASN A 337 -11.36 -12.68 -6.54
N TYR A 338 -12.11 -11.71 -6.01
CA TYR A 338 -12.69 -11.78 -4.66
C TYR A 338 -14.06 -12.49 -4.63
N SER A 339 -14.70 -12.70 -5.79
CA SER A 339 -16.10 -13.12 -5.86
C SER A 339 -16.30 -14.65 -5.93
N ASN A 340 -15.29 -15.43 -6.30
CA ASN A 340 -15.44 -16.88 -6.47
C ASN A 340 -15.29 -17.71 -5.18
N THR A 341 -15.14 -17.10 -4.00
CA THR A 341 -15.00 -17.85 -2.74
C THR A 341 -15.84 -17.35 -1.56
N ILE A 342 -16.75 -16.40 -1.76
CA ILE A 342 -17.73 -16.00 -0.74
C ILE A 342 -19.14 -16.36 -1.21
N ASN A 343 -19.47 -17.65 -1.17
CA ASN A 343 -20.87 -18.06 -1.04
C ASN A 343 -21.31 -17.77 0.39
N MET A 344 -21.80 -16.56 0.66
CA MET A 344 -22.64 -16.31 1.83
C MET A 344 -24.06 -16.81 1.54
N LYS A 345 -24.18 -18.14 1.45
CA LYS A 345 -25.43 -18.86 1.65
C LYS A 345 -25.08 -20.06 2.51
N ASP A 346 -25.18 -19.87 3.82
CA ASP A 346 -25.65 -20.86 4.80
C ASP A 346 -25.32 -20.33 6.20
N ASP A 347 -26.32 -19.69 6.82
CA ASP A 347 -26.68 -19.87 8.24
C ASP A 347 -27.87 -18.95 8.56
N MET A 348 -28.98 -19.17 7.85
CA MET A 348 -30.30 -18.90 8.43
C MET A 348 -30.77 -20.19 9.10
N SER A 349 -30.26 -20.47 10.29
CA SER A 349 -31.00 -21.31 11.23
C SER A 349 -30.85 -20.78 12.65
N ASN A 350 -31.96 -20.22 13.14
CA ASN A 350 -32.38 -20.03 14.52
C ASN A 350 -31.30 -19.92 15.61
N ASN A 351 -31.10 -18.70 16.11
CA ASN A 351 -31.23 -18.46 17.55
C ASN A 351 -31.64 -17.01 17.84
N ASN A 352 -32.89 -16.85 18.27
CA ASN A 352 -33.40 -15.63 18.88
C ASN A 352 -32.74 -15.47 20.26
N ASN A 353 -31.86 -14.48 20.38
CA ASN A 353 -31.61 -13.61 21.54
C ASN A 353 -30.12 -13.24 21.61
N THR A 354 -29.79 -11.98 21.29
CA THR A 354 -29.01 -11.07 22.15
C THR A 354 -28.83 -9.71 21.48
N ASN A 355 -29.35 -8.68 22.15
CA ASN A 355 -28.99 -7.26 22.20
C ASN A 355 -28.21 -6.62 21.04
N GLY A 356 -28.85 -5.64 20.40
CA GLY A 356 -28.26 -4.77 19.40
C GLY A 356 -27.13 -3.90 19.96
N ASN A 357 -25.93 -4.14 19.46
CA ASN A 357 -24.81 -3.19 19.38
C ASN A 357 -23.78 -3.56 18.28
N ASP A 358 -23.89 -4.73 17.61
CA ASP A 358 -22.85 -5.22 16.69
C ASP A 358 -22.88 -4.62 15.26
N ALA A 359 -23.96 -3.96 14.84
CA ALA A 359 -24.11 -3.48 13.47
C ALA A 359 -23.32 -2.18 13.17
N ILE A 360 -22.93 -1.42 14.20
CA ILE A 360 -22.22 -0.13 14.04
C ILE A 360 -20.71 -0.37 13.83
N ASP A 361 -20.14 -1.44 14.40
CA ASP A 361 -18.72 -1.78 14.29
C ASP A 361 -18.34 -2.37 12.92
N GLU A 362 -19.27 -3.06 12.24
CA GLU A 362 -18.99 -3.73 10.98
C GLU A 362 -18.88 -2.77 9.79
N TYR A 363 -19.62 -1.66 9.79
CA TYR A 363 -19.55 -0.62 8.76
C TYR A 363 -18.28 0.23 8.89
N ASP A 364 -17.90 0.62 10.10
CA ASP A 364 -16.73 1.48 10.33
C ASP A 364 -15.42 0.71 10.06
N SER A 365 -15.37 -0.58 10.38
CA SER A 365 -14.18 -1.42 10.15
C SER A 365 -13.79 -1.61 8.67
N LYS A 366 -14.75 -1.59 7.73
CA LYS A 366 -14.50 -1.75 6.28
C LYS A 366 -13.76 -0.56 5.66
N HIS A 367 -13.85 0.62 6.27
CA HIS A 367 -13.26 1.85 5.75
C HIS A 367 -11.95 2.26 6.43
N ILE A 368 -11.48 1.50 7.43
CA ILE A 368 -10.23 1.79 8.11
C ILE A 368 -9.05 1.47 7.19
N ILE A 369 -8.23 2.48 6.93
CA ILE A 369 -6.98 2.34 6.17
C ILE A 369 -5.84 2.10 7.15
N CYS A 370 -5.57 0.84 7.43
CA CYS A 370 -4.48 0.42 8.30
C CYS A 370 -3.98 -0.98 7.97
N TRP A 371 -2.85 -1.36 8.58
CA TRP A 371 -2.45 -2.74 8.70
C TRP A 371 -3.16 -3.39 9.88
N SER A 372 -3.62 -4.64 9.74
CA SER A 372 -3.94 -5.46 10.91
C SER A 372 -2.69 -5.65 11.78
N MET A 373 -2.86 -5.97 13.06
CA MET A 373 -1.72 -6.17 13.96
C MET A 373 -0.77 -7.27 13.46
N GLY A 374 -1.32 -8.38 12.96
CA GLY A 374 -0.54 -9.46 12.36
C GLY A 374 0.21 -9.01 11.12
N CYS A 375 -0.42 -8.25 10.21
CA CYS A 375 0.27 -7.72 9.02
C CYS A 375 1.40 -6.76 9.40
N ALA A 376 1.15 -5.79 10.28
CA ALA A 376 2.16 -4.85 10.74
C ALA A 376 3.32 -5.57 11.45
N SER A 377 3.02 -6.62 12.22
CA SER A 377 4.04 -7.43 12.88
C SER A 377 4.91 -8.16 11.86
N ILE A 378 4.32 -8.79 10.84
CA ILE A 378 5.08 -9.43 9.75
C ILE A 378 5.99 -8.40 9.08
N LEU A 379 5.43 -7.28 8.60
CA LEU A 379 6.23 -6.24 7.96
C LEU A 379 7.35 -5.70 8.86
N SER A 380 7.15 -5.64 10.17
CA SER A 380 8.18 -5.17 11.09
C SER A 380 9.40 -6.08 11.15
N PHE A 381 9.27 -7.40 11.01
CA PHE A 381 10.43 -8.32 11.05
C PHE A 381 10.84 -8.83 9.67
N HIS A 382 10.05 -8.57 8.63
CA HIS A 382 10.31 -8.99 7.27
C HIS A 382 11.63 -8.46 6.70
N LYS A 383 12.31 -9.28 5.86
CA LYS A 383 13.65 -8.96 5.33
C LYS A 383 13.71 -7.65 4.54
N TRP A 384 12.66 -7.36 3.78
CA TRP A 384 12.56 -6.13 2.97
C TRP A 384 12.35 -4.87 3.80
N PHE A 385 12.12 -4.95 5.10
CA PHE A 385 11.83 -3.79 5.97
C PHE A 385 12.97 -3.49 6.95
N ASN A 386 14.07 -4.25 6.86
CA ASN A 386 15.16 -4.27 7.83
C ASN A 386 16.52 -4.40 7.14
N ASP A 387 17.59 -4.02 7.86
CA ASP A 387 18.97 -4.11 7.38
C ASP A 387 19.54 -5.51 7.63
N PHE A 388 19.03 -6.50 6.89
CA PHE A 388 19.54 -7.87 6.95
C PHE A 388 20.76 -8.06 6.07
N LYS A 389 21.83 -8.62 6.65
CA LYS A 389 23.00 -9.12 5.92
C LYS A 389 22.76 -10.56 5.49
N GLU A 390 23.07 -10.90 4.24
CA GLU A 390 22.89 -12.25 3.67
C GLU A 390 23.69 -13.33 4.41
N GLU A 391 24.79 -12.97 5.06
CA GLU A 391 25.62 -13.89 5.87
C GLU A 391 24.86 -14.49 7.06
N ASN A 392 23.77 -13.86 7.52
CA ASN A 392 22.94 -14.35 8.62
C ASN A 392 21.77 -15.23 8.15
N ASN A 393 21.72 -15.57 6.85
CA ASN A 393 20.61 -16.28 6.24
C ASN A 393 20.72 -17.79 6.46
N ASN A 394 20.48 -18.23 7.71
CA ASN A 394 20.26 -19.64 8.00
C ASN A 394 18.87 -20.02 7.47
N GLU A 395 18.82 -20.63 6.29
CA GLU A 395 17.58 -21.24 5.79
C GLU A 395 17.14 -22.36 6.77
N ASN A 396 15.83 -22.53 6.96
CA ASN A 396 15.22 -23.51 7.90
C ASN A 396 15.50 -23.26 9.39
N THR A 397 15.15 -22.08 9.88
CA THR A 397 15.22 -21.73 11.31
C THR A 397 13.93 -22.02 12.08
N ILE A 398 12.83 -22.28 11.36
CA ILE A 398 11.51 -22.53 11.93
C ILE A 398 11.04 -23.91 11.45
N ASP A 399 10.66 -24.76 12.39
CA ASP A 399 10.16 -26.11 12.15
C ASP A 399 8.78 -26.29 12.76
N TYR A 400 7.93 -27.09 12.11
CA TYR A 400 6.66 -27.55 12.67
C TYR A 400 6.69 -29.07 12.86
N VAL A 401 6.42 -29.50 14.10
CA VAL A 401 6.40 -30.91 14.49
C VAL A 401 4.95 -31.35 14.68
N ALA A 402 4.36 -31.94 13.63
CA ALA A 402 2.95 -32.35 13.59
C ALA A 402 2.52 -33.24 14.77
N LYS A 403 3.35 -34.24 15.15
CA LYS A 403 3.07 -35.15 16.28
C LYS A 403 2.84 -34.43 17.62
N ARG A 404 3.32 -33.18 17.77
CA ARG A 404 3.21 -32.38 18.99
C ARG A 404 2.47 -31.06 18.76
N ASN A 405 1.97 -30.81 17.55
CA ASN A 405 1.46 -29.51 17.12
C ASN A 405 2.40 -28.35 17.53
N LEU A 406 3.71 -28.55 17.40
CA LEU A 406 4.71 -27.66 17.98
C LEU A 406 5.48 -26.93 16.89
N LEU A 407 5.40 -25.61 16.87
CA LEU A 407 6.32 -24.74 16.16
C LEU A 407 7.54 -24.46 17.02
N THR A 408 8.72 -24.55 16.43
CA THR A 408 9.99 -24.17 17.06
C THR A 408 10.76 -23.21 16.16
N SER A 409 11.40 -22.19 16.73
CA SER A 409 12.28 -21.26 16.02
C SER A 409 13.59 -21.05 16.77
N ARG A 410 14.71 -21.14 16.05
CA ARG A 410 16.05 -20.84 16.59
C ARG A 410 16.23 -19.36 16.91
N ASN A 411 15.62 -18.47 16.12
CA ASN A 411 15.75 -17.02 16.25
C ASN A 411 14.61 -16.37 17.07
N GLY A 412 13.65 -17.18 17.54
CA GLY A 412 12.45 -16.72 18.24
C GLY A 412 11.35 -16.30 17.27
N LEU A 413 10.16 -16.84 17.48
CA LEU A 413 8.93 -16.56 16.75
C LEU A 413 8.44 -15.13 17.03
N ARG A 414 7.92 -14.49 15.99
CA ARG A 414 7.33 -13.14 16.01
C ARG A 414 5.88 -13.14 15.63
N VAL A 415 5.52 -13.95 14.65
CA VAL A 415 4.13 -14.11 14.21
C VAL A 415 3.87 -15.58 13.95
N VAL A 416 2.71 -16.05 14.37
CA VAL A 416 2.13 -17.32 13.92
C VAL A 416 0.71 -17.02 13.44
N GLN A 417 0.36 -17.48 12.25
CA GLN A 417 -0.96 -17.31 11.66
C GLN A 417 -1.49 -18.63 11.13
N LEU A 418 -2.81 -18.77 11.20
CA LEU A 418 -3.56 -19.78 10.48
C LEU A 418 -4.34 -19.12 9.36
N ARG A 419 -4.13 -19.59 8.13
CA ARG A 419 -4.77 -19.05 6.94
C ARG A 419 -5.60 -20.13 6.24
N ARG A 420 -6.76 -19.74 5.71
CA ARG A 420 -7.52 -20.58 4.79
C ARG A 420 -6.80 -20.68 3.44
N GLU A 421 -7.30 -21.55 2.57
CA GLU A 421 -6.82 -21.72 1.19
C GLU A 421 -6.87 -20.41 0.40
N ASP A 422 -7.89 -19.59 0.61
CA ASP A 422 -8.03 -18.24 0.01
C ASP A 422 -7.10 -17.17 0.63
N GLY A 423 -6.19 -17.56 1.52
CA GLY A 423 -5.24 -16.67 2.18
C GLY A 423 -5.84 -15.84 3.34
N LEU A 424 -7.13 -15.98 3.66
CA LEU A 424 -7.75 -15.27 4.79
C LEU A 424 -7.16 -15.71 6.12
N VAL A 425 -6.66 -14.74 6.89
CA VAL A 425 -6.14 -14.96 8.24
C VAL A 425 -7.31 -15.22 9.20
N MET A 426 -7.38 -16.46 9.71
CA MET A 426 -8.38 -16.89 10.68
C MET A 426 -7.94 -16.60 12.12
N HIS A 427 -6.68 -16.89 12.40
CA HIS A 427 -6.06 -16.68 13.71
C HIS A 427 -4.65 -16.09 13.52
N SER A 428 -4.27 -15.20 14.43
CA SER A 428 -2.96 -14.55 14.44
C SER A 428 -2.49 -14.41 15.87
N TRP A 429 -1.24 -14.78 16.13
CA TRP A 429 -0.56 -14.59 17.40
C TRP A 429 0.74 -13.83 17.17
N GLU A 430 0.87 -12.68 17.82
CA GLU A 430 2.01 -11.79 17.68
C GLU A 430 2.86 -11.74 18.96
N PHE A 431 4.18 -11.85 18.79
CA PHE A 431 5.19 -11.86 19.86
C PHE A 431 6.16 -10.67 19.69
N VAL A 432 5.60 -9.47 19.45
CA VAL A 432 6.37 -8.27 19.11
C VAL A 432 7.38 -7.87 20.19
N LYS A 433 6.97 -7.94 21.48
CA LYS A 433 7.83 -7.55 22.61
C LYS A 433 8.68 -8.71 23.16
N ASN A 434 8.36 -9.95 22.80
CA ASN A 434 9.02 -11.13 23.36
C ASN A 434 10.01 -11.73 22.37
N ASN A 435 11.28 -11.34 22.51
CA ASN A 435 12.35 -11.78 21.63
C ASN A 435 12.77 -13.25 21.84
N ASN A 436 12.25 -13.90 22.90
CA ASN A 436 12.67 -15.23 23.32
C ASN A 436 11.60 -16.30 23.10
N LYS A 437 10.52 -16.02 22.35
CA LYS A 437 9.46 -17.01 22.05
C LYS A 437 9.97 -18.07 21.09
N ARG A 438 10.74 -19.04 21.58
CA ARG A 438 11.33 -20.11 20.74
C ARG A 438 10.34 -21.19 20.35
N THR A 439 9.25 -21.35 21.07
CA THR A 439 8.28 -22.42 20.85
C THR A 439 6.85 -21.91 20.92
N PHE A 440 5.97 -22.51 20.13
CA PHE A 440 4.53 -22.26 20.15
C PHE A 440 3.78 -23.56 19.89
N ILE A 441 2.88 -23.92 20.80
CA ILE A 441 1.99 -25.08 20.61
C ILE A 441 0.72 -24.58 19.93
N LEU A 442 0.45 -25.10 18.74
CA LEU A 442 -0.76 -24.80 18.00
C LEU A 442 -1.96 -25.48 18.68
N PRO A 443 -3.05 -24.76 18.99
CA PRO A 443 -4.25 -25.37 19.55
C PRO A 443 -4.80 -26.45 18.62
N VAL A 444 -4.98 -27.67 19.14
CA VAL A 444 -5.40 -28.84 18.36
C VAL A 444 -6.73 -28.60 17.65
N GLN A 445 -7.64 -27.86 18.28
CA GLN A 445 -8.96 -27.55 17.73
C GLN A 445 -8.91 -26.67 16.47
N LEU A 446 -7.78 -26.00 16.23
CA LEU A 446 -7.56 -25.11 15.10
C LEU A 446 -6.69 -25.74 14.00
N ALA A 447 -6.12 -26.92 14.25
CA ALA A 447 -5.23 -27.63 13.35
C ALA A 447 -6.04 -28.55 12.40
N ASN A 448 -6.88 -27.93 11.56
CA ASN A 448 -7.72 -28.65 10.59
C ASN A 448 -7.03 -28.76 9.22
N ASN A 449 -7.39 -29.79 8.45
CA ASN A 449 -6.89 -29.99 7.09
C ASN A 449 -7.22 -28.80 6.19
N GLY A 450 -6.29 -28.41 5.32
CA GLY A 450 -6.47 -27.32 4.37
C GLY A 450 -6.20 -25.93 4.96
N ILE A 451 -5.72 -25.86 6.20
CA ILE A 451 -5.22 -24.62 6.83
C ILE A 451 -3.72 -24.52 6.62
N THR A 452 -3.25 -23.36 6.18
CA THR A 452 -1.82 -23.06 6.10
C THR A 452 -1.35 -22.33 7.36
N ILE A 453 -0.36 -22.91 8.04
CA ILE A 453 0.43 -22.25 9.08
C ILE A 453 1.43 -21.31 8.41
N ILE A 454 1.44 -20.05 8.82
CA ILE A 454 2.48 -19.08 8.48
C ILE A 454 3.17 -18.68 9.78
N ALA A 455 4.50 -18.81 9.84
CA ALA A 455 5.27 -18.39 11.00
C ALA A 455 6.47 -17.55 10.58
N GLU A 456 6.72 -16.44 11.27
CA GLU A 456 7.87 -15.56 11.05
C GLU A 456 8.74 -15.51 12.31
N ASP A 457 10.07 -15.49 12.14
CA ASP A 457 11.03 -15.33 13.23
C ASP A 457 11.65 -13.90 13.31
N SER A 458 12.47 -13.66 14.33
CA SER A 458 13.16 -12.36 14.52
C SER A 458 14.09 -11.96 13.38
N CYS A 459 14.45 -12.90 12.50
CA CYS A 459 15.33 -12.66 11.35
C CYS A 459 14.55 -12.54 10.02
N GLY A 460 13.21 -12.48 10.08
CA GLY A 460 12.35 -12.38 8.91
C GLY A 460 12.35 -13.66 8.07
N ASN A 461 12.73 -14.80 8.63
CA ASN A 461 12.51 -16.09 7.97
C ASN A 461 11.05 -16.49 8.12
N ILE A 462 10.48 -17.04 7.06
CA ILE A 462 9.06 -17.41 7.01
C ILE A 462 8.94 -18.90 6.72
N LEU A 463 8.19 -19.58 7.58
CA LEU A 463 7.68 -20.94 7.34
C LEU A 463 6.28 -20.83 6.77
N LYS A 464 6.00 -21.61 5.71
CA LYS A 464 4.64 -21.90 5.23
C LYS A 464 4.44 -23.41 5.27
N HIS A 465 3.46 -23.88 6.03
CA HIS A 465 3.19 -25.30 6.20
C HIS A 465 1.69 -25.58 6.07
N LEU A 466 1.30 -26.41 5.11
CA LEU A 466 -0.09 -26.85 4.94
C LEU A 466 -0.37 -28.02 5.88
N LEU A 467 -1.46 -27.93 6.64
CA LEU A 467 -1.97 -28.97 7.53
C LEU A 467 -2.83 -30.00 6.81
#